data_AF-A0A2V8TBV2-F1
#
_entry.id   AF-A0A2V8TBV2-F1
#
_cell.length_a   1.000
_cell.length_b   1.000
_cell.length_c   1.000
_cell.angle_alpha   90.00
_cell.angle_beta   90.00
_cell.angle_gamma   90.00
#
_symmetry.space_group_name_H-M   'P 1'
#
loop_
_entity.id
_entity.type
_entity.pdbx_description
1 polymer ?
#
loop_
_entity_poly.entity_id
_entity_poly.type
_entity_poly.pdbx_seq_one_letter_code
_entity_poly.pdbx_strand_id
1 'polypeptide(L)'
;MELIGVPGIPEVAAGDDIAALIAKALRDASIEVVEQDVFVVAQKIVSKAEGRIVHLDSVVPSLRALEWAAAFDKDPRVVEVVLHESKRLVRMERGVLISETEHGFVCANAGVDTSNVAEGTVTLLPKDPDASARKIRAANVALGVSGIAPLIDYRGQKDSHGNALKVTVIAIADELASAAELVMRKSAGIPVAIMRGFNYESRDATALELIRVPELDLFR
;
A
#
# COMPACT_ATOMS: atom_id res chain seq x y z
N MET A 1 -7.54 5.52 -21.49
CA MET A 1 -6.87 5.43 -20.17
C MET A 1 -5.39 5.57 -20.38
N GLU A 2 -4.76 6.48 -19.65
CA GLU A 2 -3.32 6.75 -19.69
C GLU A 2 -2.72 6.55 -18.31
N LEU A 3 -1.46 6.12 -18.25
CA LEU A 3 -0.73 5.88 -17.02
C LEU A 3 0.61 6.63 -17.08
N ILE A 4 0.83 7.55 -16.15
CA ILE A 4 1.94 8.51 -16.18
C ILE A 4 2.74 8.37 -14.89
N GLY A 5 4.02 8.02 -14.97
CA GLY A 5 4.91 8.08 -13.80
C GLY A 5 5.33 9.53 -13.52
N VAL A 6 5.39 9.92 -12.24
CA VAL A 6 5.82 11.26 -11.81
C VAL A 6 7.32 11.23 -11.45
N PRO A 7 8.21 11.69 -12.34
CA PRO A 7 9.65 11.65 -12.09
C PRO A 7 10.09 12.79 -11.15
N GLY A 8 11.30 12.69 -10.62
CA GLY A 8 11.94 13.81 -9.92
C GLY A 8 11.44 14.07 -8.50
N ILE A 9 10.68 13.14 -7.90
CA ILE A 9 10.38 13.17 -6.48
C ILE A 9 11.68 12.86 -5.72
N PRO A 10 12.14 13.72 -4.79
CA PRO A 10 13.38 13.51 -4.04
C PRO A 10 13.24 12.38 -3.02
N GLU A 11 14.36 12.03 -2.38
CA GLU A 11 14.33 11.17 -1.20
C GLU A 11 13.52 11.85 -0.08
N VAL A 12 12.49 11.15 0.41
CA VAL A 12 11.55 11.68 1.41
C VAL A 12 12.09 11.49 2.81
N ALA A 13 12.07 12.56 3.60
CA ALA A 13 12.42 12.59 5.02
C ALA A 13 11.18 12.75 5.92
N ALA A 14 11.36 12.48 7.21
CA ALA A 14 10.31 12.68 8.20
C ALA A 14 9.89 14.16 8.29
N GLY A 15 8.59 14.41 8.24
CA GLY A 15 7.98 15.74 8.24
C GLY A 15 7.75 16.34 6.85
N ASP A 16 8.19 15.71 5.78
CA ASP A 16 7.97 16.20 4.41
C ASP A 16 6.48 16.22 4.04
N ASP A 17 6.06 17.27 3.34
CA ASP A 17 4.72 17.36 2.74
C ASP A 17 4.72 16.65 1.38
N ILE A 18 4.21 15.41 1.36
CA ILE A 18 4.12 14.59 0.14
C ILE A 18 3.30 15.28 -0.96
N ALA A 19 2.20 15.94 -0.62
CA ALA A 19 1.37 16.62 -1.62
C ALA A 19 2.13 17.78 -2.27
N ALA A 20 2.88 18.55 -1.46
CA ALA A 20 3.75 19.61 -1.97
C ALA A 20 4.90 19.07 -2.84
N LEU A 21 5.52 17.94 -2.44
CA LEU A 21 6.57 17.28 -3.22
C LEU A 21 6.06 16.77 -4.57
N ILE A 22 4.89 16.13 -4.58
CA ILE A 22 4.21 15.69 -5.81
C ILE A 22 3.89 16.89 -6.69
N ALA A 23 3.26 17.93 -6.14
CA ALA A 23 2.90 19.13 -6.88
C ALA A 23 4.14 19.82 -7.50
N LYS A 24 5.27 19.82 -6.80
CA LYS A 24 6.53 20.33 -7.34
C LYS A 24 7.05 19.45 -8.48
N ALA A 25 7.11 18.13 -8.29
CA ALA A 25 7.60 17.19 -9.29
C ALA A 25 6.77 17.27 -10.59
N LEU A 26 5.44 17.41 -10.48
CA LEU A 26 4.55 17.59 -11.62
C LEU A 26 4.84 18.88 -12.40
N ARG A 27 5.05 20.00 -11.70
CA ARG A 27 5.43 21.28 -12.33
C ARG A 27 6.77 21.17 -13.05
N ASP A 28 7.78 20.60 -12.40
CA ASP A 28 9.12 20.46 -12.96
C ASP A 28 9.12 19.54 -14.19
N ALA A 29 8.29 18.48 -14.17
CA ALA A 29 8.11 17.56 -15.28
C ALA A 29 7.14 18.06 -16.36
N SER A 30 6.54 19.25 -16.19
CA SER A 30 5.48 19.79 -17.07
C SER A 30 4.30 18.84 -17.28
N ILE A 31 3.92 18.10 -16.23
CA ILE A 31 2.75 17.22 -16.22
C ILE A 31 1.57 18.00 -15.64
N GLU A 32 0.61 18.35 -16.49
CA GLU A 32 -0.64 18.96 -16.04
C GLU A 32 -1.50 17.92 -15.33
N VAL A 33 -2.23 18.34 -14.30
CA VAL A 33 -3.23 17.52 -13.58
C VAL A 33 -4.61 17.94 -14.05
N VAL A 34 -5.45 16.98 -14.42
CA VAL A 34 -6.82 17.23 -14.84
C VAL A 34 -7.82 16.62 -13.86
N GLU A 35 -9.08 17.04 -13.96
CA GLU A 35 -10.15 16.47 -13.16
C GLU A 35 -10.26 14.96 -13.41
N GLN A 36 -10.54 14.19 -12.35
CA GLN A 36 -10.59 12.72 -12.34
C GLN A 36 -9.24 12.00 -12.54
N ASP A 37 -8.11 12.70 -12.52
CA ASP A 37 -6.82 12.03 -12.38
C ASP A 37 -6.76 11.29 -11.04
N VAL A 38 -6.42 10.00 -11.11
CA VAL A 38 -6.17 9.18 -9.93
C VAL A 38 -4.68 9.13 -9.69
N PHE A 39 -4.24 9.76 -8.61
CA PHE A 39 -2.89 9.59 -8.14
C PHE A 39 -2.73 8.26 -7.44
N VAL A 40 -1.55 7.72 -7.59
CA VAL A 40 -1.09 6.52 -6.93
C VAL A 40 0.21 6.85 -6.23
N VAL A 41 0.33 6.58 -4.92
CA VAL A 41 1.51 6.92 -4.13
C VAL A 41 2.05 5.69 -3.40
N ALA A 42 3.34 5.36 -3.57
CA ALA A 42 3.96 4.24 -2.87
C ALA A 42 3.90 4.44 -1.35
N GLN A 43 3.50 3.40 -0.61
CA GLN A 43 3.35 3.47 0.84
C GLN A 43 4.61 3.95 1.56
N LYS A 44 5.81 3.60 1.08
CA LYS A 44 7.08 3.96 1.76
C LYS A 44 7.33 5.45 1.86
N ILE A 45 6.95 6.24 0.86
CA ILE A 45 7.19 7.69 0.94
C ILE A 45 6.24 8.32 1.94
N VAL A 46 5.01 7.81 2.04
CA VAL A 46 4.07 8.19 3.10
C VAL A 46 4.63 7.80 4.47
N SER A 47 5.11 6.57 4.63
CA SER A 47 5.72 6.09 5.87
C SER A 47 6.91 6.94 6.30
N LYS A 48 7.81 7.29 5.38
CA LYS A 48 8.98 8.14 5.67
C LYS A 48 8.55 9.52 6.13
N ALA A 49 7.65 10.17 5.39
CA ALA A 49 7.09 11.48 5.76
C ALA A 49 6.42 11.46 7.14
N GLU A 50 5.74 10.36 7.49
CA GLU A 50 5.12 10.17 8.80
C GLU A 50 6.08 9.70 9.91
N GLY A 51 7.38 9.61 9.62
CA GLY A 51 8.38 9.17 10.61
C GLY A 51 8.24 7.71 11.02
N ARG A 52 7.60 6.87 10.19
CA ARG A 52 7.43 5.43 10.40
C ARG A 52 8.71 4.67 10.02
N ILE A 53 9.84 5.07 10.60
CA ILE A 53 11.17 4.49 10.41
C ILE A 53 11.66 3.92 11.75
N VAL A 54 12.20 2.71 11.73
CA VAL A 54 12.81 2.06 12.89
C VAL A 54 14.27 1.79 12.61
N HIS A 55 15.15 2.20 13.54
CA HIS A 55 16.57 1.84 13.50
C HIS A 55 16.77 0.47 14.15
N LEU A 56 17.37 -0.46 13.42
CA LEU A 56 17.50 -1.86 13.86
C LEU A 56 18.45 -2.00 15.06
N ASP A 57 19.42 -1.10 15.22
CA ASP A 57 20.29 -1.08 16.40
C ASP A 57 19.56 -0.85 17.73
N SER A 58 18.38 -0.21 17.69
CA SER A 58 17.50 -0.02 18.85
C SER A 58 16.60 -1.22 19.15
N VAL A 59 16.57 -2.24 18.28
CA VAL A 59 15.67 -3.40 18.41
C VAL A 59 16.38 -4.52 19.16
N VAL A 60 15.76 -4.99 20.24
CA VAL A 60 16.20 -6.18 20.98
C VAL A 60 15.33 -7.37 20.57
N PRO A 61 15.85 -8.35 19.81
CA PRO A 61 15.04 -9.49 19.36
C PRO A 61 14.62 -10.40 20.51
N SER A 62 13.37 -10.88 20.46
CA SER A 62 12.88 -11.93 21.34
C SER A 62 13.51 -13.28 20.99
N LEU A 63 13.43 -14.25 21.92
CA LEU A 63 13.85 -15.63 21.66
C LEU A 63 13.15 -16.21 20.43
N ARG A 64 11.85 -15.94 20.29
CA ARG A 64 11.06 -16.37 19.14
C ARG A 64 11.61 -15.82 17.82
N ALA A 65 11.99 -14.54 17.79
CA ALA A 65 12.58 -13.93 16.61
C ALA A 65 13.96 -14.51 16.31
N LEU A 66 14.80 -14.72 17.32
CA LEU A 66 16.12 -15.33 17.19
C LEU A 66 16.06 -16.75 16.61
N GLU A 67 15.23 -17.62 17.20
CA GLU A 67 15.09 -19.02 16.79
C GLU A 67 14.64 -19.14 15.33
N TRP A 68 13.64 -18.36 14.94
CA TRP A 68 13.13 -18.44 13.58
C TRP A 68 14.07 -17.81 12.57
N ALA A 69 14.66 -16.66 12.89
CA ALA A 69 15.58 -15.98 12.00
C ALA A 69 16.82 -16.83 11.68
N ALA A 70 17.33 -17.57 12.67
CA ALA A 70 18.44 -18.51 12.50
C ALA A 70 18.11 -19.64 11.50
N ALA A 71 16.86 -20.11 11.47
CA ALA A 71 16.43 -21.19 10.56
C ALA A 71 16.33 -20.75 9.08
N PHE A 72 16.28 -19.44 8.81
CA PHE A 72 16.01 -18.91 7.47
C PHE A 72 16.97 -17.80 7.02
N ASP A 73 18.11 -17.64 7.69
CA ASP A 73 19.13 -16.61 7.41
C ASP A 73 18.52 -15.20 7.29
N LYS A 74 17.73 -14.83 8.30
CA LYS A 74 17.09 -13.51 8.42
C LYS A 74 17.72 -12.71 9.55
N ASP A 75 17.61 -11.39 9.46
CA ASP A 75 17.95 -10.52 10.58
C ASP A 75 16.87 -10.65 11.68
N PRO A 76 17.20 -11.15 12.89
CA PRO A 76 16.23 -11.33 13.97
C PRO A 76 15.59 -10.02 14.41
N ARG A 77 16.25 -8.87 14.20
CA ARG A 77 15.71 -7.54 14.52
C ARG A 77 14.58 -7.18 13.58
N VAL A 78 14.69 -7.51 12.30
CA VAL A 78 13.60 -7.31 11.33
C VAL A 78 12.42 -8.21 11.69
N VAL A 79 12.68 -9.48 12.05
CA VAL A 79 11.63 -10.41 12.48
C VAL A 79 10.91 -9.88 13.72
N GLU A 80 11.63 -9.34 14.70
CA GLU A 80 11.04 -8.74 15.89
C GLU A 80 10.10 -7.57 15.56
N VAL A 81 10.52 -6.67 14.66
CA VAL A 81 9.66 -5.55 14.20
C VAL A 81 8.40 -6.07 13.51
N VAL A 82 8.51 -7.12 12.68
CA VAL A 82 7.33 -7.76 12.06
C VAL A 82 6.39 -8.30 13.13
N LEU A 83 6.92 -9.01 14.14
CA LEU A 83 6.10 -9.55 15.23
C LEU A 83 5.37 -8.44 15.99
N HIS A 84 6.05 -7.30 16.22
CA HIS A 84 5.47 -6.16 16.92
C HIS A 84 4.37 -5.44 16.12
N GLU A 85 4.52 -5.28 14.80
CA GLU A 85 3.49 -4.66 13.95
C GLU A 85 2.40 -5.65 13.50
N SER A 86 2.48 -6.91 13.93
CA SER A 86 1.48 -7.95 13.65
C SER A 86 0.49 -8.07 14.80
N LYS A 87 -0.80 -7.94 14.51
CA LYS A 87 -1.89 -8.34 15.42
C LYS A 87 -1.90 -9.86 15.63
N ARG A 88 -1.70 -10.61 14.55
CA ARG A 88 -1.44 -12.06 14.60
C ARG A 88 -0.62 -12.53 13.42
N LEU A 89 0.13 -13.62 13.59
CA LEU A 89 0.72 -14.34 12.48
C LEU A 89 -0.29 -15.31 11.87
N VAL A 90 -0.49 -15.19 10.56
CA VAL A 90 -1.31 -16.11 9.77
C VAL A 90 -0.46 -17.31 9.34
N ARG A 91 0.79 -17.07 8.93
CA ARG A 91 1.72 -18.14 8.51
C ARG A 91 3.17 -17.75 8.75
N MET A 92 3.99 -18.73 9.10
CA MET A 92 5.41 -18.55 9.40
C MET A 92 6.17 -19.78 8.89
N GLU A 93 6.54 -19.77 7.60
CA GLU A 93 7.09 -20.95 6.93
C GLU A 93 8.04 -20.53 5.79
N ARG A 94 9.08 -21.34 5.52
CA ARG A 94 9.98 -21.16 4.37
C ARG A 94 10.59 -19.74 4.26
N GLY A 95 10.90 -19.12 5.40
CA GLY A 95 11.47 -17.77 5.45
C GLY A 95 10.50 -16.64 5.12
N VAL A 96 9.19 -16.91 5.10
CA VAL A 96 8.13 -15.94 4.86
C VAL A 96 7.23 -15.82 6.09
N LEU A 97 6.96 -14.58 6.50
CA LEU A 97 6.00 -14.23 7.54
C LEU A 97 4.77 -13.63 6.86
N ILE A 98 3.61 -14.25 7.03
CA ILE A 98 2.31 -13.67 6.66
C ILE A 98 1.59 -13.29 7.95
N SER A 99 1.17 -12.04 8.04
CA SER A 99 0.64 -11.44 9.25
C SER A 99 -0.63 -10.66 8.96
N GLU A 100 -1.56 -10.65 9.93
CA GLU A 100 -2.62 -9.66 10.02
C GLU A 100 -2.07 -8.45 10.80
N THR A 101 -2.16 -7.26 10.21
CA THR A 101 -1.80 -5.99 10.85
C THR A 101 -2.98 -5.44 11.68
N GLU A 102 -2.73 -4.45 12.53
CA GLU A 102 -3.81 -3.77 13.29
C GLU A 102 -4.86 -3.08 12.38
N HIS A 103 -4.47 -2.69 11.16
CA HIS A 103 -5.39 -2.18 10.14
C HIS A 103 -6.34 -3.25 9.59
N GLY A 104 -6.00 -4.54 9.77
CA GLY A 104 -6.73 -5.68 9.21
C GLY A 104 -6.13 -6.25 7.92
N PHE A 105 -5.09 -5.63 7.34
CA PHE A 105 -4.40 -6.17 6.16
C PHE A 105 -3.74 -7.51 6.46
N VAL A 106 -3.92 -8.49 5.58
CA VAL A 106 -3.16 -9.75 5.57
C VAL A 106 -2.08 -9.64 4.50
N CYS A 107 -0.83 -9.46 4.94
CA CYS A 107 0.28 -9.21 4.04
C CYS A 107 1.58 -9.84 4.54
N ALA A 108 2.60 -9.86 3.68
CA ALA A 108 3.92 -10.31 4.07
C ALA A 108 4.58 -9.31 5.02
N ASN A 109 5.25 -9.82 6.06
CA ASN A 109 6.08 -9.06 7.01
C ASN A 109 5.37 -7.85 7.65
N ALA A 110 4.05 -7.88 7.84
CA ALA A 110 3.26 -6.76 8.35
C ALA A 110 3.44 -5.44 7.56
N GLY A 111 3.88 -5.52 6.30
CA GLY A 111 4.22 -4.35 5.48
C GLY A 111 5.55 -3.67 5.84
N VAL A 112 6.36 -4.27 6.73
CA VAL A 112 7.73 -3.83 7.03
C VAL A 112 8.59 -4.00 5.78
N ASP A 113 9.18 -2.89 5.32
CA ASP A 113 10.04 -2.84 4.12
C ASP A 113 11.48 -2.48 4.50
N THR A 114 12.43 -3.22 3.95
CA THR A 114 13.89 -3.05 4.11
C THR A 114 14.52 -2.42 2.86
N SER A 115 13.74 -2.20 1.80
CA SER A 115 14.22 -1.73 0.50
C SER A 115 14.00 -0.24 0.31
N ASN A 116 14.96 0.42 -0.35
CA ASN A 116 14.94 1.87 -0.58
C ASN A 116 14.76 2.67 0.72
N VAL A 117 15.44 2.23 1.78
CA VAL A 117 15.55 2.90 3.08
C VAL A 117 17.04 2.93 3.44
N ALA A 118 17.42 3.79 4.38
CA ALA A 118 18.82 3.86 4.81
C ALA A 118 19.28 2.51 5.40
N GLU A 119 20.55 2.17 5.21
CA GLU A 119 21.14 0.97 5.79
C GLU A 119 20.93 0.93 7.31
N GLY A 120 20.59 -0.26 7.84
CA GLY A 120 20.30 -0.44 9.25
C GLY A 120 18.93 0.07 9.71
N THR A 121 18.04 0.47 8.78
CA THR A 121 16.67 0.90 9.08
C THR A 121 15.61 0.08 8.35
N VAL A 122 14.38 0.13 8.86
CA VAL A 122 13.18 -0.38 8.19
C VAL A 122 12.06 0.65 8.21
N THR A 123 11.18 0.62 7.21
CA THR A 123 9.94 1.41 7.22
C THR A 123 8.76 0.54 7.60
N LEU A 124 7.84 1.10 8.39
CA LEU A 124 6.59 0.48 8.79
C LEU A 124 5.43 1.03 7.96
N LEU A 125 4.26 0.39 7.98
CA LEU A 125 3.06 0.99 7.40
C LEU A 125 2.71 2.32 8.11
N PRO A 126 2.08 3.29 7.39
CA PRO A 126 1.37 4.42 8.00
C PRO A 126 0.41 3.94 9.07
N LYS A 127 0.17 4.73 10.13
CA LYS A 127 -0.79 4.34 11.19
C LYS A 127 -2.26 4.53 10.78
N ASP A 128 -2.52 5.47 9.88
CA ASP A 128 -3.84 5.68 9.27
C ASP A 128 -3.63 6.02 7.77
N PRO A 129 -3.40 5.00 6.92
CA PRO A 129 -3.15 5.21 5.50
C PRO A 129 -4.32 5.88 4.77
N ASP A 130 -5.56 5.73 5.26
CA ASP A 130 -6.73 6.44 4.73
C ASP A 130 -6.66 7.94 5.06
N ALA A 131 -6.21 8.33 6.25
CA ALA A 131 -5.96 9.75 6.57
C ALA A 131 -4.83 10.33 5.74
N SER A 132 -3.75 9.57 5.51
CA SER A 132 -2.68 9.96 4.59
C SER A 132 -3.22 10.13 3.18
N ALA A 133 -4.04 9.18 2.71
CA ALA A 133 -4.70 9.27 1.40
C ALA A 133 -5.69 10.43 1.32
N ARG A 134 -6.37 10.83 2.40
CA ARG A 134 -7.18 12.06 2.41
C ARG A 134 -6.33 13.32 2.30
N LYS A 135 -5.14 13.34 2.89
CA LYS A 135 -4.18 14.45 2.79
C LYS A 135 -3.49 14.53 1.42
N ILE A 136 -3.26 13.37 0.78
CA ILE A 136 -2.43 13.26 -0.43
C ILE A 136 -3.28 13.03 -1.69
N ARG A 137 -4.26 12.11 -1.62
CA ARG A 137 -5.05 11.44 -2.68
C ARG A 137 -4.15 10.81 -3.76
N ALA A 138 -4.05 9.50 -4.07
CA ALA A 138 -4.42 8.16 -3.53
C ALA A 138 -3.32 7.11 -3.96
N ALA A 139 -3.43 5.76 -3.82
CA ALA A 139 -2.31 4.76 -3.93
C ALA A 139 -2.59 3.24 -4.16
N ASN A 140 -1.57 2.45 -4.60
CA ASN A 140 -1.54 1.01 -5.02
C ASN A 140 -0.99 0.00 -3.96
N VAL A 141 -1.29 -1.32 -3.91
CA VAL A 141 -2.54 -1.98 -3.42
C VAL A 141 -3.24 -1.02 -2.49
N ALA A 142 -4.55 -0.88 -2.60
CA ALA A 142 -5.22 0.20 -1.90
C ALA A 142 -5.19 -0.02 -0.39
N LEU A 143 -4.13 0.50 0.25
CA LEU A 143 -3.98 0.63 1.70
C LEU A 143 -4.82 1.79 2.22
N GLY A 144 -5.11 2.76 1.35
CA GLY A 144 -6.02 3.85 1.61
C GLY A 144 -6.71 4.32 0.34
N VAL A 145 -7.96 4.76 0.43
CA VAL A 145 -8.69 5.37 -0.69
C VAL A 145 -9.35 6.68 -0.27
N SER A 146 -9.51 7.60 -1.21
CA SER A 146 -10.25 8.84 -0.98
C SER A 146 -10.89 9.33 -2.28
N GLY A 147 -12.20 9.57 -2.25
CA GLY A 147 -12.94 10.12 -3.40
C GLY A 147 -13.23 9.14 -4.53
N ILE A 148 -13.03 7.84 -4.32
CA ILE A 148 -13.31 6.76 -5.26
C ILE A 148 -13.90 5.58 -4.50
N ALA A 149 -14.93 4.94 -5.06
CA ALA A 149 -15.43 3.67 -4.56
C ALA A 149 -14.36 2.57 -4.78
N PRO A 150 -13.87 1.89 -3.73
CA PRO A 150 -12.79 0.90 -3.87
C PRO A 150 -13.23 -0.40 -4.55
N LEU A 151 -14.54 -0.63 -4.62
CA LEU A 151 -15.17 -1.80 -5.20
C LEU A 151 -16.17 -1.40 -6.29
N ILE A 152 -16.25 -2.21 -7.35
CA ILE A 152 -17.39 -2.20 -8.28
C ILE A 152 -18.21 -3.47 -8.02
N ASP A 153 -19.47 -3.29 -7.61
CA ASP A 153 -20.39 -4.40 -7.34
C ASP A 153 -21.26 -4.71 -8.56
N TYR A 154 -20.98 -5.85 -9.20
CA TYR A 154 -21.77 -6.34 -10.32
C TYR A 154 -22.90 -7.28 -9.90
N ARG A 155 -23.06 -7.59 -8.60
CA ARG A 155 -24.11 -8.51 -8.16
C ARG A 155 -25.50 -7.97 -8.48
N GLY A 156 -26.36 -8.84 -8.97
CA GLY A 156 -27.70 -8.47 -9.44
C GLY A 156 -27.74 -7.81 -10.82
N GLN A 157 -26.61 -7.39 -11.38
CA GLN A 157 -26.52 -6.95 -12.77
C GLN A 157 -26.58 -8.15 -13.73
N LYS A 158 -26.97 -7.89 -14.98
CA LYS A 158 -27.06 -8.93 -16.02
C LYS A 158 -25.77 -8.99 -16.85
N ASP A 159 -25.32 -10.21 -17.13
CA ASP A 159 -24.26 -10.46 -18.10
C ASP A 159 -24.76 -10.26 -19.55
N SER A 160 -23.88 -10.45 -20.53
CA SER A 160 -24.19 -10.32 -21.97
C SER A 160 -25.22 -11.33 -22.48
N HIS A 161 -25.59 -12.33 -21.68
CA HIS A 161 -26.59 -13.36 -21.99
C HIS A 161 -27.87 -13.20 -21.15
N GLY A 162 -27.96 -12.13 -20.34
CA GLY A 162 -29.13 -11.82 -19.50
C GLY A 162 -29.17 -12.53 -18.15
N ASN A 163 -28.13 -13.27 -17.77
CA ASN A 163 -28.06 -13.94 -16.46
C ASN A 163 -27.61 -12.96 -15.38
N ALA A 164 -28.19 -13.08 -14.18
CA ALA A 164 -27.77 -12.28 -13.04
C ALA A 164 -26.39 -12.75 -12.52
N LEU A 165 -25.45 -11.81 -12.39
CA LEU A 165 -24.17 -12.00 -11.73
C LEU A 165 -24.39 -12.14 -10.21
N LYS A 166 -23.78 -13.16 -9.59
CA LYS A 166 -24.08 -13.53 -8.18
C LYS A 166 -22.97 -13.18 -7.18
N VAL A 167 -21.72 -13.17 -7.61
CA VAL A 167 -20.55 -13.04 -6.71
C VAL A 167 -19.49 -12.06 -7.22
N THR A 168 -19.78 -11.36 -8.31
CA THR A 168 -18.80 -10.53 -9.01
C THR A 168 -18.69 -9.17 -8.33
N VAL A 169 -17.71 -9.03 -7.45
CA VAL A 169 -17.28 -7.75 -6.88
C VAL A 169 -15.82 -7.58 -7.28
N ILE A 170 -15.50 -6.47 -7.94
CA ILE A 170 -14.15 -6.18 -8.42
C ILE A 170 -13.52 -5.15 -7.50
N ALA A 171 -12.33 -5.44 -6.99
CA ALA A 171 -11.53 -4.51 -6.20
C ALA A 171 -10.83 -3.52 -7.13
N ILE A 172 -11.59 -2.55 -7.64
CA ILE A 172 -11.07 -1.63 -8.65
C ILE A 172 -9.88 -0.84 -8.13
N ALA A 173 -9.88 -0.45 -6.86
CA ALA A 173 -8.73 0.23 -6.27
C ALA A 173 -7.46 -0.64 -6.31
N ASP A 174 -7.58 -1.97 -6.21
CA ASP A 174 -6.46 -2.91 -6.36
C ASP A 174 -6.08 -3.19 -7.83
N GLU A 175 -6.98 -2.99 -8.77
CA GLU A 175 -6.65 -3.06 -10.20
C GLU A 175 -5.91 -1.81 -10.66
N LEU A 176 -6.38 -0.63 -10.25
CA LEU A 176 -5.64 0.63 -10.37
C LEU A 176 -4.28 0.48 -9.67
N ALA A 177 -4.31 -0.17 -8.51
CA ALA A 177 -3.14 -0.55 -7.76
C ALA A 177 -2.09 -1.34 -8.54
N SER A 178 -2.57 -2.34 -9.26
CA SER A 178 -1.69 -3.24 -9.96
C SER A 178 -1.15 -2.57 -11.22
N ALA A 179 -1.99 -1.74 -11.87
CA ALA A 179 -1.64 -1.05 -13.10
C ALA A 179 -0.53 -0.01 -12.89
N ALA A 180 -0.58 0.83 -11.84
CA ALA A 180 0.40 1.90 -11.70
C ALA A 180 1.84 1.41 -11.41
N GLU A 181 2.05 0.17 -10.96
CA GLU A 181 3.39 -0.42 -10.85
C GLU A 181 4.11 -0.47 -12.21
N LEU A 182 3.37 -0.56 -13.33
CA LEU A 182 3.95 -0.59 -14.68
C LEU A 182 4.79 0.65 -15.01
N VAL A 183 4.45 1.80 -14.42
CA VAL A 183 5.17 3.07 -14.61
C VAL A 183 6.01 3.46 -13.39
N MET A 184 5.61 3.04 -12.18
CA MET A 184 6.36 3.33 -10.96
C MET A 184 7.67 2.56 -10.93
N ARG A 185 7.66 1.27 -11.27
CA ARG A 185 8.80 0.34 -11.34
C ARG A 185 9.73 0.39 -10.12
N LYS A 186 9.91 -0.73 -9.44
CA LYS A 186 10.74 -0.86 -8.22
C LYS A 186 12.11 -0.14 -8.19
N SER A 187 12.82 0.00 -9.31
CA SER A 187 14.15 0.62 -9.39
C SER A 187 14.19 1.99 -10.07
N ALA A 188 13.06 2.54 -10.54
CA ALA A 188 13.04 3.78 -11.31
C ALA A 188 13.02 5.05 -10.46
N GLY A 189 12.84 4.93 -9.13
CA GLY A 189 12.71 6.09 -8.25
C GLY A 189 11.45 6.91 -8.53
N ILE A 190 10.40 6.28 -9.08
CA ILE A 190 9.11 6.91 -9.37
C ILE A 190 8.10 6.38 -8.35
N PRO A 191 7.92 7.07 -7.20
CA PRO A 191 7.02 6.60 -6.17
C PRO A 191 5.56 7.03 -6.42
N VAL A 192 5.27 7.75 -7.50
CA VAL A 192 3.92 8.24 -7.78
C VAL A 192 3.55 8.06 -9.26
N ALA A 193 2.31 7.65 -9.52
CA ALA A 193 1.73 7.61 -10.86
C ALA A 193 0.39 8.34 -10.93
N ILE A 194 0.00 8.77 -12.12
CA ILE A 194 -1.33 9.30 -12.44
C ILE A 194 -2.02 8.31 -13.39
N MET A 195 -3.25 7.92 -13.08
CA MET A 195 -4.15 7.27 -14.01
C MET A 195 -5.22 8.25 -14.50
N ARG A 196 -5.22 8.50 -15.81
CA ARG A 196 -6.06 9.50 -16.46
C ARG A 196 -7.13 8.86 -17.34
N GLY A 197 -8.33 9.42 -17.26
CA GLY A 197 -9.48 9.01 -18.08
C GLY A 197 -10.02 7.63 -17.71
N PHE A 198 -9.81 7.19 -16.47
CA PHE A 198 -10.47 6.02 -15.91
C PHE A 198 -11.84 6.44 -15.35
N ASN A 199 -12.91 5.74 -15.72
CA ASN A 199 -14.26 6.06 -15.24
C ASN A 199 -14.53 5.32 -13.93
N TYR A 200 -14.80 6.06 -12.86
CA TYR A 200 -15.04 5.51 -11.53
C TYR A 200 -16.22 6.20 -10.83
N GLU A 201 -16.82 5.51 -9.87
CA GLU A 201 -17.82 6.11 -8.98
C GLU A 201 -17.11 6.92 -7.90
N SER A 202 -17.39 8.23 -7.83
CA SER A 202 -16.92 9.08 -6.75
C SER A 202 -17.71 8.80 -5.47
N ARG A 203 -17.03 8.32 -4.43
CA ARG A 203 -17.62 8.02 -3.13
C ARG A 203 -16.63 8.31 -2.00
N ASP A 204 -17.15 8.73 -0.85
CA ASP A 204 -16.37 8.74 0.39
C ASP A 204 -16.34 7.32 0.95
N ALA A 205 -15.16 6.70 0.91
CA ALA A 205 -14.97 5.28 1.15
C ALA A 205 -13.62 5.06 1.84
N THR A 206 -13.41 3.85 2.38
CA THR A 206 -12.18 3.48 3.09
C THR A 206 -11.59 2.21 2.52
N ALA A 207 -10.27 2.03 2.66
CA ALA A 207 -9.62 0.79 2.22
C ALA A 207 -10.08 -0.44 3.01
N LEU A 208 -10.69 -0.26 4.19
CA LEU A 208 -11.31 -1.35 4.95
C LEU A 208 -12.41 -2.08 4.15
N GLU A 209 -13.05 -1.41 3.19
CA GLU A 209 -14.05 -2.06 2.33
C GLU A 209 -13.44 -3.12 1.40
N LEU A 210 -12.12 -3.08 1.15
CA LEU A 210 -11.40 -4.11 0.39
C LEU A 210 -11.15 -5.37 1.22
N ILE A 211 -11.21 -5.26 2.55
CA ILE A 211 -10.96 -6.37 3.47
C ILE A 211 -12.22 -7.20 3.60
N ARG A 212 -12.15 -8.50 3.27
CA ARG A 212 -13.27 -9.42 3.52
C ARG A 212 -13.54 -9.53 5.02
N VAL A 213 -14.81 -9.41 5.39
CA VAL A 213 -15.25 -9.70 6.76
C VAL A 213 -14.97 -11.17 7.09
N PRO A 214 -14.57 -11.50 8.33
CA PRO A 214 -14.15 -12.85 8.72
C PRO A 214 -15.16 -13.95 8.36
N GLU A 215 -16.45 -13.65 8.42
CA GLU A 215 -17.53 -14.60 8.13
C GLU A 215 -17.60 -14.99 6.63
N LEU A 216 -17.00 -14.17 5.76
CA LEU A 216 -16.97 -14.37 4.31
C LEU A 216 -15.56 -14.75 3.80
N ASP A 217 -14.58 -14.87 4.69
CA ASP A 217 -13.21 -15.18 4.35
C ASP A 217 -12.89 -16.66 4.61
N LEU A 218 -13.15 -17.50 3.60
CA LEU A 218 -12.93 -18.95 3.65
C LEU A 218 -11.45 -19.36 3.80
N PHE A 219 -10.52 -18.42 3.80
CA PHE A 219 -9.08 -18.65 3.82
C PHE A 219 -8.38 -18.12 5.09
N ARG A 220 -9.13 -17.56 6.05
CA ARG A 220 -8.59 -16.86 7.23
C ARG A 220 -8.59 -17.66 8.52
#